data_AF-A0A5C6FJ80-F1
#
_entry.id   AF-A0A5C6FJ80-F1
#
_cell.length_a   1.000
_cell.length_b   1.000
_cell.length_c   1.000
_cell.angle_alpha   90.00
_cell.angle_beta   90.00
_cell.angle_gamma   90.00
#
_symmetry.space_group_name_H-M   'P 1'
#
loop_
_entity.id
_entity.type
_entity.pdbx_description
1 polymer ?
#
loop_
_entity_poly.entity_id
_entity_poly.type
_entity_poly.pdbx_seq_one_letter_code
_entity_poly.pdbx_strand_id
1 'polypeptide(L)'
;MRAGSYVKQPTNYRAFIPAHLPPNPAIILDAELLKLLSDADRALGRLDGVATVLPNPDLFVAMFVRQEAVLSSQIEGTQSTLQDILAYEADAEQTTQPGDVEEVVNYVAAMNHGLRRLPGTIR
;
A
#
# COMPACT_ATOMS: atom_id res chain seq x y z
N MET A 1 4.59 18.25 -19.80
CA MET A 1 3.67 17.48 -18.91
C MET A 1 4.56 16.71 -17.93
N ARG A 2 4.41 16.90 -16.60
CA ARG A 2 5.34 16.31 -15.60
C ARG A 2 5.25 14.77 -15.49
N ALA A 3 4.13 14.18 -15.93
CA ALA A 3 3.89 12.75 -15.79
C ALA A 3 4.64 11.89 -16.83
N GLY A 4 4.85 12.39 -18.05
CA GLY A 4 5.39 11.61 -19.16
C GLY A 4 4.79 12.01 -20.51
N SER A 5 4.97 11.17 -21.52
CA SER A 5 4.42 11.39 -22.86
C SER A 5 4.11 10.08 -23.58
N TYR A 6 3.15 10.10 -24.51
CA TYR A 6 2.88 8.96 -25.38
C TYR A 6 3.83 8.97 -26.58
N VAL A 7 4.59 7.88 -26.73
CA VAL A 7 5.55 7.71 -27.83
C VAL A 7 5.06 6.60 -28.75
N LYS A 8 5.07 6.88 -30.06
CA LYS A 8 4.74 5.90 -31.10
C LYS A 8 5.84 4.84 -31.16
N GLN A 9 5.45 3.58 -31.02
CA GLN A 9 6.35 2.44 -31.02
C GLN A 9 6.56 1.88 -32.43
N PRO A 10 7.65 1.13 -32.68
CA PRO A 10 7.96 0.57 -34.00
C PRO A 10 6.83 -0.30 -34.59
N THR A 11 6.07 -0.99 -33.75
CA THR A 11 4.91 -1.82 -34.18
C THR A 11 3.59 -1.04 -34.22
N ASN A 12 3.66 0.29 -34.35
CA ASN A 12 2.55 1.20 -34.66
C ASN A 12 1.49 1.38 -33.54
N TYR A 13 1.76 0.92 -32.31
CA TYR A 13 0.98 1.30 -31.12
C TYR A 13 1.59 2.51 -30.40
N ARG A 14 0.86 3.11 -29.44
CA ARG A 14 1.35 4.18 -28.56
C ARG A 14 1.59 3.64 -27.17
N ALA A 15 2.77 3.88 -26.62
CA ALA A 15 3.10 3.56 -25.22
C ALA A 15 3.26 4.85 -24.43
N PHE A 16 2.75 4.86 -23.19
CA PHE A 16 3.06 5.94 -22.25
C PHE A 16 4.46 5.72 -21.69
N ILE A 17 5.34 6.70 -21.86
CA ILE A 17 6.68 6.72 -21.31
C ILE A 17 6.69 7.73 -20.15
N PRO A 18 6.81 7.26 -18.89
CA PRO A 18 6.88 8.15 -17.73
C PRO A 18 8.08 9.09 -17.82
N ALA A 19 7.94 10.31 -17.31
CA ALA A 19 9.09 11.19 -17.16
C ALA A 19 10.03 10.64 -16.07
N HIS A 20 11.35 10.84 -16.24
CA HIS A 20 12.33 10.42 -15.24
C HIS A 20 12.15 11.20 -13.93
N LEU A 21 12.43 10.53 -12.81
CA LEU A 21 12.61 11.16 -11.50
C LEU A 21 14.08 11.57 -11.32
N PRO A 22 14.37 12.69 -10.63
CA PRO A 22 13.42 13.63 -10.03
C PRO A 22 12.70 14.51 -11.08
N PRO A 23 11.50 15.03 -10.76
CA PRO A 23 10.75 15.85 -11.71
C PRO A 23 11.47 17.18 -12.01
N ASN A 24 11.36 17.64 -13.25
CA ASN A 24 11.81 18.96 -13.69
C ASN A 24 10.61 19.79 -14.23
N PRO A 25 10.31 20.98 -13.67
CA PRO A 25 10.96 21.60 -12.53
C PRO A 25 10.75 20.80 -11.23
N ALA A 26 11.65 21.02 -10.28
CA ALA A 26 11.63 20.39 -8.97
C ALA A 26 10.31 20.66 -8.24
N ILE A 27 9.99 19.82 -7.25
CA ILE A 27 8.84 20.04 -6.37
C ILE A 27 9.11 21.32 -5.56
N ILE A 28 8.14 22.22 -5.54
CA ILE A 28 8.20 23.44 -4.74
C ILE A 28 7.73 23.08 -3.34
N LEU A 29 8.60 23.23 -2.35
CA LEU A 29 8.29 23.06 -0.93
C LEU A 29 7.85 24.41 -0.35
N ASP A 30 6.62 24.82 -0.64
CA ASP A 30 6.06 26.04 -0.07
C ASP A 30 5.68 25.87 1.41
N ALA A 31 5.23 26.96 2.03
CA ALA A 31 4.89 26.97 3.44
C ALA A 31 3.74 26.00 3.79
N GLU A 32 2.80 25.78 2.86
CA GLU A 32 1.69 24.84 3.07
C GLU A 32 2.18 23.40 3.03
N LEU A 33 2.96 23.03 2.01
CA LEU A 33 3.49 21.67 1.88
C LEU A 33 4.46 21.34 3.02
N LEU A 34 5.30 22.29 3.44
CA LEU A 34 6.19 22.10 4.60
C LEU A 34 5.39 21.90 5.90
N LYS A 35 4.28 22.60 6.08
CA LYS A 35 3.41 22.40 7.22
C LYS A 35 2.76 21.01 7.20
N LEU A 36 2.21 20.60 6.06
CA LEU A 36 1.62 19.26 5.90
C LEU A 36 2.64 18.15 6.14
N LEU A 37 3.87 18.32 5.66
CA LEU A 37 4.97 17.39 5.92
C LEU A 37 5.26 17.30 7.43
N SER A 38 5.39 18.45 8.10
CA SER A 38 5.64 18.47 9.55
C SER A 38 4.50 17.84 10.36
N ASP A 39 3.24 18.05 9.95
CA ASP A 39 2.09 17.44 10.60
C ASP A 39 2.07 15.92 10.40
N ALA A 40 2.42 15.45 9.20
CA ALA A 40 2.55 14.02 8.89
C ALA A 40 3.68 13.36 9.71
N ASP A 41 4.86 13.98 9.77
CA ASP A 41 5.99 13.48 10.57
C ASP A 41 5.61 13.36 12.06
N ARG A 42 4.88 14.35 12.59
CA ARG A 42 4.39 14.30 13.97
C ARG A 42 3.38 13.17 14.20
N ALA A 43 2.50 12.91 13.23
CA ALA A 43 1.56 11.81 13.31
C ALA A 43 2.27 10.44 13.29
N LEU A 44 3.27 10.28 12.42
CA LEU A 44 4.10 9.08 12.36
C LEU A 44 4.88 8.86 13.65
N GLY A 45 5.51 9.90 14.21
CA GLY A 45 6.22 9.80 15.49
C GLY A 45 5.30 9.44 16.67
N ARG A 46 4.03 9.89 16.65
CA ARG A 46 3.04 9.46 17.65
C ARG A 46 2.66 7.99 17.49
N LEU A 47 2.48 7.52 16.26
CA LEU A 47 2.20 6.10 15.99
C LEU A 47 3.35 5.21 16.48
N ASP A 48 4.59 5.58 16.15
CA ASP A 48 5.80 4.87 16.58
C ASP A 48 5.87 4.80 18.12
N GLY A 49 5.65 5.93 18.80
CA GLY A 49 5.63 5.96 20.27
C GLY A 49 4.52 5.08 20.88
N VAL A 50 3.31 5.07 20.33
CA VAL A 50 2.21 4.22 20.83
C VAL A 50 2.50 2.73 20.58
N ALA A 51 3.16 2.39 19.47
CA ALA A 51 3.50 1.00 19.17
C ALA A 51 4.38 0.36 20.25
N THR A 52 5.23 1.14 20.93
CA THR A 52 6.11 0.65 22.01
C THR A 52 5.38 0.15 23.26
N VAL A 53 4.13 0.56 23.46
CA VAL A 53 3.32 0.15 24.63
C VAL A 53 2.28 -0.91 24.29
N LEU A 54 2.22 -1.36 23.03
CA LEU A 54 1.31 -2.41 22.62
C LEU A 54 1.77 -3.77 23.17
N PRO A 55 0.85 -4.59 23.72
CA PRO A 55 1.20 -5.88 24.29
C PRO A 55 1.63 -6.90 23.22
N ASN A 56 1.14 -6.76 21.99
CA ASN A 56 1.56 -7.57 20.84
C ASN A 56 1.48 -6.71 19.56
N PRO A 57 2.56 -5.97 19.22
CA PRO A 57 2.57 -5.10 18.04
C PRO A 57 2.44 -5.90 16.74
N ASP A 58 3.00 -7.11 16.67
CA ASP A 58 2.94 -7.95 15.47
C ASP A 58 1.51 -8.32 15.09
N LEU A 59 0.68 -8.71 16.06
CA LEU A 59 -0.74 -8.99 15.83
C LEU A 59 -1.48 -7.74 15.34
N PHE A 60 -1.18 -6.58 15.93
CA PHE A 60 -1.79 -5.32 15.55
C PHE A 60 -1.43 -4.91 14.12
N VAL A 61 -0.14 -4.98 13.77
CA VAL A 61 0.36 -4.70 12.43
C VAL A 61 -0.24 -5.67 11.42
N ALA A 62 -0.30 -6.97 11.75
CA ALA A 62 -0.91 -7.98 10.89
C ALA A 62 -2.37 -7.66 10.53
N MET A 63 -3.15 -7.16 11.49
CA MET A 63 -4.53 -6.72 11.25
C MET A 63 -4.61 -5.46 10.40
N PHE A 64 -3.76 -4.47 10.64
CA PHE A 64 -3.72 -3.25 9.84
C PHE A 64 -3.29 -3.50 8.40
N VAL A 65 -2.34 -4.41 8.16
CA VAL A 65 -1.94 -4.82 6.80
C VAL A 65 -3.12 -5.43 6.04
N ARG A 66 -3.94 -6.26 6.69
CA ARG A 66 -5.16 -6.82 6.07
C ARG A 66 -6.19 -5.73 5.79
N GLN A 67 -6.39 -4.81 6.73
CA GLN A 67 -7.33 -3.72 6.55
C GLN A 67 -6.90 -2.80 5.39
N GLU A 68 -5.61 -2.49 5.29
CA GLU A 68 -5.06 -1.69 4.18
C GLU A 68 -5.22 -2.43 2.85
N ALA A 69 -4.92 -3.73 2.80
CA ALA A 69 -5.10 -4.55 1.61
C ALA A 69 -6.56 -4.56 1.13
N VAL A 70 -7.54 -4.68 2.05
CA VAL A 70 -8.97 -4.58 1.72
C VAL A 70 -9.30 -3.19 1.14
N LEU A 71 -8.87 -2.12 1.80
CA LEU A 71 -9.16 -0.75 1.35
C LEU A 71 -8.50 -0.43 0.00
N SER A 72 -7.29 -0.95 -0.23
CA SER A 72 -6.53 -0.77 -1.46
C SER A 72 -7.20 -1.51 -2.62
N SER A 73 -7.54 -2.79 -2.45
CA SER A 73 -8.25 -3.58 -3.48
C SER A 73 -9.65 -3.04 -3.77
N GLN A 74 -10.34 -2.42 -2.80
CA GLN A 74 -11.63 -1.76 -3.05
C GLN A 74 -11.52 -0.57 -4.03
N ILE A 75 -10.37 0.12 -4.09
CA ILE A 75 -10.12 1.16 -5.10
C ILE A 75 -10.04 0.56 -6.50
N GLU A 76 -9.55 -0.68 -6.60
CA GLU A 76 -9.41 -1.44 -7.86
C GLU A 76 -10.71 -2.15 -8.27
N GLY A 77 -11.70 -2.21 -7.37
CA GLY A 77 -13.07 -2.65 -7.64
C GLY A 77 -13.51 -3.89 -6.88
N THR A 78 -12.68 -4.44 -5.99
CA THR A 78 -13.05 -5.63 -5.21
C THR A 78 -14.15 -5.33 -4.18
N GLN A 79 -14.96 -6.33 -3.86
CA GLN A 79 -16.08 -6.29 -2.93
C GLN A 79 -15.84 -7.28 -1.77
N SER A 80 -14.74 -7.10 -1.05
CA SER A 80 -14.41 -7.86 0.16
C SER A 80 -14.41 -6.98 1.41
N THR A 81 -14.72 -7.58 2.55
CA THR A 81 -14.58 -6.97 3.87
C THR A 81 -13.46 -7.63 4.67
N LEU A 82 -12.98 -6.95 5.71
CA LEU A 82 -12.00 -7.56 6.63
C LEU A 82 -12.52 -8.85 7.27
N GLN A 83 -13.84 -8.95 7.52
CA GLN A 83 -14.44 -10.16 8.08
C GLN A 83 -14.35 -11.34 7.11
N ASP A 84 -14.55 -11.10 5.81
CA ASP A 84 -14.44 -12.13 4.78
C ASP A 84 -13.01 -12.68 4.69
N ILE A 85 -12.01 -11.81 4.82
CA ILE A 85 -10.59 -12.21 4.85
C ILE A 85 -10.30 -13.08 6.08
N LEU A 86 -10.73 -12.66 7.27
CA LEU A 86 -10.51 -13.41 8.50
C LEU A 86 -11.24 -14.76 8.49
N ALA A 87 -12.46 -14.79 7.94
CA ALA A 87 -13.22 -16.03 7.79
C ALA A 87 -12.52 -16.99 6.83
N TYR A 88 -12.03 -16.50 5.70
CA TYR A 88 -11.28 -17.29 4.74
C TYR A 88 -9.96 -17.83 5.29
N GLU A 89 -9.21 -17.02 6.05
CA GLU A 89 -7.98 -17.48 6.70
C GLU A 89 -8.23 -18.53 7.78
N ALA A 90 -9.40 -18.49 8.44
CA ALA A 90 -9.79 -19.47 9.44
C ALA A 90 -10.34 -20.77 8.82
N ASP A 91 -11.17 -20.67 7.79
CA ASP A 91 -11.75 -21.78 7.04
C ASP A 91 -12.08 -21.36 5.60
N ALA A 92 -11.24 -21.80 4.67
CA ALA A 92 -11.33 -21.44 3.26
C ALA A 92 -12.62 -21.95 2.57
N GLU A 93 -13.30 -22.97 3.13
CA GLU A 93 -14.50 -23.57 2.54
C GLU A 93 -15.77 -22.71 2.74
N GLN A 94 -15.73 -21.66 3.58
CA GLN A 94 -16.89 -20.84 3.95
C GLN A 94 -17.03 -19.52 3.17
N THR A 95 -16.16 -19.21 2.22
CA THR A 95 -16.20 -17.90 1.52
C THR A 95 -17.24 -17.86 0.39
N THR A 96 -17.99 -16.75 0.33
CA THR A 96 -19.01 -16.51 -0.70
C THR A 96 -18.46 -15.80 -1.95
N GLN A 97 -17.24 -15.24 -1.87
CA GLN A 97 -16.56 -14.52 -2.96
C GLN A 97 -15.06 -14.85 -2.98
N PRO A 98 -14.67 -16.07 -3.41
CA PRO A 98 -13.29 -16.53 -3.32
C PRO A 98 -12.30 -15.69 -4.15
N GLY A 99 -12.73 -15.11 -5.28
CA GLY A 99 -11.84 -14.31 -6.15
C GLY A 99 -11.36 -13.00 -5.51
N ASP A 100 -12.28 -12.23 -4.94
CA ASP A 100 -11.97 -10.93 -4.33
C ASP A 100 -11.15 -11.11 -3.04
N VAL A 101 -11.44 -12.18 -2.29
CA VAL A 101 -10.67 -12.53 -1.09
C VAL A 101 -9.26 -13.00 -1.46
N GLU A 102 -9.12 -13.79 -2.53
CA GLU A 102 -7.82 -14.25 -3.02
C GLU A 102 -6.92 -13.07 -3.44
N GLU A 103 -7.48 -12.02 -4.03
CA GLU A 103 -6.72 -10.81 -4.39
C GLU A 103 -6.11 -10.13 -3.15
N VAL A 104 -6.91 -9.95 -2.09
CA VAL A 104 -6.46 -9.34 -0.84
C VAL A 104 -5.41 -10.22 -0.14
N VAL A 105 -5.61 -11.54 -0.13
CA VAL A 105 -4.62 -12.49 0.42
C VAL A 105 -3.30 -12.43 -0.35
N ASN A 106 -3.38 -12.36 -1.68
CA ASN A 106 -2.22 -12.21 -2.55
C ASN A 106 -1.49 -10.88 -2.31
N TYR A 107 -2.23 -9.79 -2.07
CA TYR A 107 -1.66 -8.50 -1.69
C TYR A 107 -0.84 -8.60 -0.39
N VAL A 108 -1.42 -9.18 0.66
CA VAL A 108 -0.75 -9.38 1.95
C VAL A 108 0.49 -10.26 1.80
N ALA A 109 0.42 -11.32 1.00
CA ALA A 109 1.55 -12.20 0.71
C ALA A 109 2.67 -11.47 -0.03
N ALA A 110 2.33 -10.68 -1.04
CA ALA A 110 3.29 -9.89 -1.83
C ALA A 110 3.98 -8.81 -0.98
N MET A 111 3.23 -8.08 -0.15
CA MET A 111 3.76 -7.09 0.79
C MET A 111 4.78 -7.74 1.74
N ASN A 112 4.38 -8.82 2.41
CA ASN A 112 5.27 -9.54 3.35
C ASN A 112 6.51 -10.10 2.65
N HIS A 113 6.38 -10.55 1.40
CA HIS A 113 7.52 -10.98 0.59
C HIS A 113 8.49 -9.83 0.29
N GLY A 114 7.97 -8.65 -0.05
CA GLY A 114 8.77 -7.44 -0.22
C GLY A 114 9.52 -7.06 1.05
N LEU A 115 8.82 -6.99 2.19
CA LEU A 115 9.38 -6.63 3.49
C LEU A 115 10.52 -7.56 3.94
N ARG A 116 10.42 -8.87 3.66
CA ARG A 116 11.51 -9.83 3.96
C ARG A 116 12.78 -9.60 3.12
N ARG A 117 12.67 -8.92 1.98
CA ARG A 117 13.78 -8.68 1.05
C ARG A 117 14.45 -7.33 1.26
N LEU A 118 13.88 -6.46 2.10
CA LEU A 118 14.48 -5.18 2.44
C LEU A 118 15.67 -5.42 3.39
N PRO A 119 16.84 -4.84 3.09
CA PRO A 119 17.96 -4.88 4.02
C PRO A 119 17.62 -4.02 5.26
N GLY A 120 17.64 -4.63 6.45
CA GLY A 120 17.47 -3.91 7.72
C GLY A 120 16.08 -4.02 8.39
N THR A 121 15.26 -5.02 8.05
CA THR A 121 13.98 -5.23 8.74
C THR A 121 14.19 -5.39 10.25
N ILE A 122 13.60 -4.47 11.00
CA ILE A 122 13.58 -4.40 12.47
C ILE A 122 13.08 -5.75 13.00
N ARG A 123 13.92 -6.41 13.79
CA ARG A 123 13.52 -7.52 14.66
C ARG A 123 12.92 -6.98 15.94
#